data_AF-T0MEU3-F1
#
_entry.id   AF-T0MEU3-F1
#
_cell.length_a   1.000
_cell.length_b   1.000
_cell.length_c   1.000
_cell.angle_alpha   90.00
_cell.angle_beta   90.00
_cell.angle_gamma   90.00
#
_symmetry.space_group_name_H-M   'P 1'
#
loop_
_entity.id
_entity.type
_entity.pdbx_description
1 polymer ?
#
loop_
_entity_poly.entity_id
_entity_poly.type
_entity_poly.pdbx_seq_one_letter_code
_entity_poly.pdbx_strand_id
1 'polypeptide(L)' 'MCVELSLNNILKQEQVTWGNVEGQVAQALMGTGIKDSTARSIAYWVSVVGQTLV' A
#
# COMPACT_ATOMS: atom_id res chain seq x y z
N MET A 1 -27.47 -5.05 -8.52
CA MET A 1 -27.06 -5.70 -7.25
C MET A 1 -25.77 -6.52 -7.38
N CYS A 2 -25.58 -7.36 -8.41
CA CYS A 2 -24.32 -8.14 -8.56
C CYS A 2 -23.08 -7.30 -8.90
N VAL A 3 -23.23 -6.23 -9.70
CA VAL A 3 -22.11 -5.37 -10.14
C VAL A 3 -21.48 -4.61 -8.97
N GLU A 4 -22.30 -4.03 -8.08
CA GLU A 4 -21.78 -3.32 -6.89
C GLU A 4 -21.02 -4.23 -5.94
N LEU A 5 -21.47 -5.49 -5.79
CA LEU A 5 -20.80 -6.46 -4.93
C LEU A 5 -19.42 -6.83 -5.47
N SER A 6 -19.32 -7.06 -6.79
CA SER A 6 -18.05 -7.34 -7.46
C SER A 6 -17.10 -6.15 -7.41
N LEU A 7 -17.59 -4.94 -7.63
CA LEU A 7 -16.77 -3.72 -7.58
C LEU A 7 -16.21 -3.49 -6.17
N ASN A 8 -17.03 -3.66 -5.14
CA ASN A 8 -16.60 -3.51 -3.74
C ASN A 8 -15.52 -4.54 -3.36
N ASN A 9 -15.64 -5.78 -3.85
CA ASN A 9 -14.63 -6.81 -3.61
C ASN A 9 -13.29 -6.46 -4.30
N ILE A 10 -13.33 -5.94 -5.53
CA ILE A 10 -12.14 -5.49 -6.25
C ILE A 10 -11.46 -4.33 -5.50
N LEU A 11 -12.22 -3.31 -5.11
CA LEU A 11 -11.69 -2.14 -4.37
C LEU A 11 -11.06 -2.54 -3.03
N LYS A 12 -11.66 -3.50 -2.31
CA LYS A 12 -11.08 -4.05 -1.09
C LYS A 12 -9.77 -4.79 -1.34
N GLN A 13 -9.68 -5.56 -2.42
CA GLN A 13 -8.45 -6.27 -2.76
C GLN A 13 -7.33 -5.31 -3.16
N GLU A 14 -7.63 -4.27 -3.92
CA GLU A 14 -6.71 -3.17 -4.24
C GLU A 14 -6.17 -2.53 -2.96
N GLN A 15 -7.05 -2.12 -2.05
CA GLN A 15 -6.64 -1.50 -0.78
C GLN A 15 -5.72 -2.41 0.06
N VAL A 16 -6.05 -3.71 0.15
CA VAL A 16 -5.23 -4.70 0.86
C VAL A 16 -3.87 -4.89 0.18
N THR A 17 -3.85 -4.91 -1.15
CA THR A 17 -2.61 -5.08 -1.93
C THR A 17 -1.65 -3.95 -1.67
N TRP A 18 -2.12 -2.70 -1.72
CA TRP A 18 -1.29 -1.54 -1.47
C TRP A 18 -0.87 -1.39 -0.01
N GLY A 19 -1.72 -1.80 0.95
CA GLY A 19 -1.33 -1.90 2.36
C GLY A 19 -0.19 -2.92 2.59
N ASN A 20 -0.18 -4.03 1.85
CA ASN A 20 0.94 -4.98 1.87
C ASN A 20 2.22 -4.39 1.27
N VAL A 21 2.11 -3.64 0.16
CA VAL A 21 3.25 -2.93 -0.45
C VAL A 21 3.85 -1.92 0.52
N GLU A 22 3.03 -1.14 1.22
CA GLU A 22 3.48 -0.23 2.28
C GLU A 22 4.28 -0.98 3.35
N GLY A 23 3.74 -2.08 3.87
CA GLY A 23 4.44 -2.89 4.88
C GLY A 23 5.80 -3.42 4.42
N GLN A 24 5.85 -3.95 3.19
CA GLN A 24 7.09 -4.49 2.60
C GLN A 24 8.14 -3.41 2.36
N VAL A 25 7.74 -2.26 1.80
CA VAL A 25 8.64 -1.13 1.54
C VAL A 25 9.18 -0.57 2.86
N ALA A 26 8.32 -0.41 3.88
CA ALA A 26 8.74 0.06 5.19
C ALA A 26 9.78 -0.90 5.80
N GLN A 27 9.53 -2.21 5.75
CA GLN A 27 10.46 -3.22 6.28
C GLN A 27 11.79 -3.24 5.53
N ALA A 28 11.77 -3.17 4.20
CA ALA A 28 12.98 -3.12 3.38
C ALA A 28 13.84 -1.89 3.71
N LEU A 29 13.21 -0.71 3.85
CA LEU A 29 13.89 0.54 4.18
C LEU A 29 14.42 0.55 5.62
N MET A 30 13.66 0.02 6.58
CA MET A 30 14.17 -0.16 7.96
C MET A 30 15.40 -1.10 7.98
N GLY A 31 15.41 -2.14 7.14
CA GLY A 31 16.54 -3.05 6.98
C GLY A 31 17.81 -2.42 6.41
N THR A 32 17.72 -1.24 5.78
CA THR A 32 18.90 -0.53 5.23
C THR A 32 19.51 0.48 6.21
N GLY A 33 18.98 0.58 7.44
CA GLY A 33 19.42 1.56 8.44
C GLY A 33 18.78 2.94 8.30
N ILE A 34 17.75 3.09 7.44
CA ILE A 34 16.93 4.31 7.42
C ILE A 34 16.07 4.33 8.68
N LYS A 35 15.98 5.50 9.31
CA LYS A 35 15.13 5.71 10.50
C LYS A 35 13.69 5.24 10.23
N ASP A 36 13.12 4.48 11.15
CA ASP A 36 11.77 3.89 11.05
C ASP A 36 10.69 4.91 10.62
N SER A 37 10.74 6.13 11.17
CA SER A 37 9.80 7.19 10.80
C SER A 37 9.90 7.59 9.33
N THR A 38 11.12 7.63 8.80
CA THR A 38 11.40 7.95 7.39
C THR A 38 11.01 6.79 6.49
N ALA A 39 11.36 5.56 6.88
CA ALA A 39 10.98 4.35 6.15
C ALA A 39 9.45 4.21 6.00
N ARG A 40 8.70 4.42 7.09
CA ARG A 40 7.22 4.41 7.05
C ARG A 40 6.66 5.55 6.21
N SER A 41 7.24 6.75 6.28
CA SER A 41 6.77 7.87 5.47
C SER A 41 6.97 7.63 3.97
N ILE A 42 8.12 7.07 3.57
CA ILE A 42 8.38 6.69 2.17
C ILE A 42 7.41 5.59 1.74
N ALA A 43 7.23 4.55 2.55
CA ALA A 43 6.33 3.45 2.26
C ALA A 43 4.88 3.90 2.06
N TYR A 44 4.40 4.81 2.92
CA TYR A 44 3.08 5.41 2.79
C TYR A 44 2.92 6.13 1.45
N TRP A 45 3.90 6.96 1.06
CA TRP A 45 3.84 7.65 -0.23
C TRP A 45 3.91 6.70 -1.43
N VAL A 46 4.69 5.61 -1.34
CA VAL A 46 4.72 4.57 -2.38
C VAL A 46 3.35 3.92 -2.55
N SER A 47 2.66 3.62 -1.45
CA SER A 47 1.30 3.06 -1.46
C SER A 47 0.27 4.04 -2.05
N VAL A 48 0.31 5.31 -1.66
CA VAL A 48 -0.61 6.35 -2.15
C VAL A 48 -0.40 6.62 -3.65
N VAL A 49 0.85 6.78 -4.09
CA VAL A 49 1.16 7.01 -5.51
C VAL A 49 0.79 5.79 -6.35
N GLY A 50 1.05 4.59 -5.83
CA GLY A 50 0.65 3.33 -6.45
C GLY A 50 -0.86 3.22 -6.66
N GLN A 51 -1.65 3.43 -5.60
CA GLN A 51 -3.12 3.45 -5.67
C GLN A 51 -3.67 4.48 -6.66
N THR A 52 -2.96 5.61 -6.85
CA THR A 52 -3.40 6.69 -7.73
C THR A 52 -3.11 6.41 -9.21
N LEU A 53 -2.16 5.53 -9.50
CA LEU A 53 -1.73 5.18 -10.87
C LEU A 53 -2.50 4.01 -11.49
N VAL A 54 -3.36 3.34 -10.71
CA VAL A 54 -4.26 2.25 -11.13
C VAL A 54 -5.65 2.83 -11.38
#